data_AF-A0A496XP42-F1
#
_entry.id   AF-A0A496XP42-F1
#
_cell.length_a   1.000
_cell.length_b   1.000
_cell.length_c   1.000
_cell.angle_alpha   90.00
_cell.angle_beta   90.00
_cell.angle_gamma   90.00
#
_symmetry.space_group_name_H-M   'P 1'
#
loop_
_entity.id
_entity.type
_entity.pdbx_description
1 polymer ?
#
loop_
_entity_poly.entity_id
_entity_poly.type
_entity_poly.pdbx_seq_one_letter_code
_entity_poly.pdbx_strand_id
1 'polypeptide(L)'
;MSSARARANHGLYLAKIQLSGWRRALAAQDIPAVTITQAFLPAVREHLLAAYGWFLLEVSGSEQLTGQPPRGCAGLPDIAAGRAVPGEIREFHQLETQGWLAEIVSDHEVPVRATPMQGNLAVAAPELTGCERAQQWIDNLEALFDRMSNSLDEY
;
A
#
# COMPACT_ATOMS: atom_id res chain seq x y z
N MET A 1 -7.41 14.55 -18.23
CA MET A 1 -7.30 14.58 -16.76
C MET A 1 -7.51 13.16 -16.28
N SER A 2 -6.50 12.51 -15.67
CA SER A 2 -6.66 11.17 -15.10
C SER A 2 -7.55 11.25 -13.86
N SER A 3 -8.63 10.47 -13.80
CA SER A 3 -9.47 10.36 -12.60
C SER A 3 -8.68 9.76 -11.43
N ALA A 4 -9.17 9.94 -10.20
CA ALA A 4 -8.54 9.35 -9.02
C ALA A 4 -8.55 7.81 -9.11
N ARG A 5 -9.64 7.21 -9.60
CA ARG A 5 -9.70 5.78 -9.97
C ARG A 5 -8.59 5.32 -10.92
N ALA A 6 -8.31 6.07 -11.98
CA ALA A 6 -7.24 5.70 -12.92
C ALA A 6 -5.85 5.73 -12.25
N ARG A 7 -5.62 6.66 -11.32
CA ARG A 7 -4.39 6.72 -10.52
C ARG A 7 -4.31 5.59 -9.49
N ALA A 8 -5.43 5.22 -8.87
CA ALA A 8 -5.51 4.08 -7.95
C ALA A 8 -5.11 2.78 -8.65
N ASN A 9 -5.71 2.51 -9.82
CA ASN A 9 -5.39 1.34 -10.64
C ASN A 9 -3.93 1.36 -11.14
N HIS A 10 -3.40 2.53 -11.49
CA HIS A 10 -2.00 2.66 -11.87
C HIS A 10 -1.05 2.28 -10.72
N GLY A 11 -1.33 2.73 -9.49
CA GLY A 11 -0.56 2.34 -8.31
C GLY A 11 -0.58 0.83 -8.08
N LEU A 12 -1.75 0.20 -8.17
CA LEU A 12 -1.89 -1.26 -8.05
C LEU A 12 -1.07 -1.99 -9.12
N TYR A 13 -1.12 -1.51 -10.37
CA TYR A 13 -0.35 -2.07 -11.47
C TYR A 13 1.17 -1.99 -11.23
N LEU A 14 1.67 -0.85 -10.76
CA LEU A 14 3.08 -0.69 -10.41
C LEU A 14 3.50 -1.62 -9.26
N ALA A 15 2.67 -1.81 -8.24
CA ALA A 15 2.92 -2.76 -7.17
C ALA A 15 3.06 -4.20 -7.70
N LYS A 16 2.20 -4.62 -8.64
CA LYS A 16 2.26 -5.94 -9.29
C LYS A 16 3.54 -6.13 -10.12
N ILE A 17 3.99 -5.10 -10.85
CA ILE A 17 5.27 -5.12 -11.57
C ILE A 17 6.43 -5.30 -10.59
N GLN A 18 6.43 -4.52 -9.51
CA GLN A 18 7.52 -4.54 -8.53
C GLN A 18 7.60 -5.89 -7.81
N LEU A 19 6.47 -6.47 -7.42
CA LEU A 19 6.42 -7.82 -6.85
C LEU A 19 6.93 -8.88 -7.84
N SER A 20 6.59 -8.76 -9.12
CA SER A 20 7.10 -9.67 -10.15
C SER A 20 8.61 -9.55 -10.32
N GLY A 21 9.15 -8.33 -10.26
CA GLY A 21 10.60 -8.08 -10.25
C GLY A 21 11.29 -8.70 -9.03
N TRP A 22 10.70 -8.54 -7.86
CA TRP A 22 11.19 -9.11 -6.61
C TRP A 22 11.26 -10.64 -6.69
N ARG A 23 10.20 -11.31 -7.14
CA ARG A 23 10.18 -12.78 -7.32
C ARG A 23 11.29 -13.26 -8.25
N ARG A 24 11.52 -12.55 -9.37
CA ARG A 24 12.62 -12.89 -10.30
C ARG A 24 13.98 -12.73 -9.65
N ALA A 25 14.19 -11.65 -8.90
CA ALA A 25 15.45 -11.41 -8.20
C ALA A 25 15.73 -12.51 -7.14
N LEU A 26 14.71 -12.93 -6.39
CA LEU A 26 14.84 -14.06 -5.45
C LEU A 26 15.14 -15.37 -6.17
N ALA A 27 14.50 -15.63 -7.31
CA ALA A 27 14.71 -16.84 -8.09
C ALA A 27 16.12 -16.91 -8.71
N ALA A 28 16.74 -15.77 -9.01
CA ALA A 28 18.11 -15.71 -9.52
C ALA A 28 19.16 -16.12 -8.46
N GLN A 29 18.85 -15.93 -7.17
CA GLN A 29 19.73 -16.28 -6.03
C GLN A 29 21.13 -15.62 -6.07
N ASP A 30 21.32 -14.57 -6.87
CA ASP A 30 22.59 -13.84 -7.00
C ASP A 30 22.90 -12.97 -5.76
N ILE A 31 21.86 -12.54 -5.04
CA ILE A 31 21.93 -11.63 -3.90
C ILE A 31 21.19 -12.26 -2.71
N PRO A 32 21.65 -12.09 -1.46
CA PRO A 32 20.92 -12.58 -0.28
C PRO A 32 19.46 -12.12 -0.27
N ALA A 33 18.54 -13.05 0.01
CA ALA A 33 17.10 -12.80 0.01
C ALA A 33 16.69 -11.62 0.91
N VAL A 34 17.37 -11.45 2.06
CA VAL A 34 17.18 -10.33 2.98
C VAL A 34 17.42 -8.97 2.32
N THR A 35 18.49 -8.85 1.53
CA THR A 35 18.86 -7.61 0.82
C THR A 35 17.90 -7.32 -0.32
N ILE A 36 17.49 -8.36 -1.05
CA ILE A 36 16.46 -8.22 -2.09
C ILE A 36 15.15 -7.74 -1.45
N THR A 37 14.70 -8.37 -0.36
CA THR A 37 13.48 -7.96 0.33
C THR A 37 13.55 -6.51 0.81
N GLN A 38 14.67 -6.09 1.40
CA GLN A 38 14.87 -4.70 1.81
C GLN A 38 14.81 -3.70 0.63
N ALA A 39 15.26 -4.10 -0.55
CA ALA A 39 15.23 -3.25 -1.74
C ALA A 39 13.83 -3.14 -2.38
N PHE A 40 13.07 -4.23 -2.39
CA PHE A 40 11.79 -4.29 -3.10
C PHE A 40 10.57 -3.98 -2.24
N LEU A 41 10.56 -4.39 -0.97
CA LEU A 41 9.41 -4.26 -0.07
C LEU A 41 8.95 -2.79 0.10
N PRO A 42 9.83 -1.80 0.33
CA PRO A 42 9.39 -0.41 0.49
C PRO A 42 8.70 0.13 -0.77
N ALA A 43 9.22 -0.19 -1.96
CA ALA A 43 8.64 0.27 -3.22
C ALA A 43 7.25 -0.35 -3.47
N VAL A 44 7.07 -1.64 -3.18
CA VAL A 44 5.73 -2.27 -3.27
C VAL A 44 4.75 -1.57 -2.33
N ARG A 45 5.18 -1.34 -1.08
CA ARG A 45 4.35 -0.69 -0.06
C ARG A 45 3.97 0.74 -0.44
N GLU A 46 4.89 1.54 -0.98
CA GLU A 46 4.61 2.89 -1.49
C GLU A 46 3.57 2.89 -2.61
N HIS A 47 3.69 1.96 -3.56
CA HIS A 47 2.70 1.85 -4.65
C HIS A 47 1.32 1.44 -4.15
N LEU A 48 1.24 0.55 -3.15
CA LEU A 48 -0.01 0.16 -2.51
C LEU A 48 -0.64 1.31 -1.71
N LEU A 49 0.16 2.07 -0.96
CA LEU A 49 -0.31 3.26 -0.24
C LEU A 49 -0.82 4.33 -1.20
N ALA A 50 -0.10 4.57 -2.29
CA ALA A 50 -0.55 5.49 -3.32
C ALA A 50 -1.88 5.03 -3.95
N ALA A 51 -1.99 3.74 -4.29
CA ALA A 51 -3.21 3.17 -4.84
C ALA A 51 -4.40 3.36 -3.90
N TYR A 52 -4.21 2.99 -2.63
CA TYR A 52 -5.22 3.14 -1.58
C TYR A 52 -5.66 4.58 -1.36
N GLY A 53 -4.71 5.52 -1.28
CA GLY A 53 -5.02 6.93 -1.08
C GLY A 53 -5.83 7.54 -2.22
N TRP A 54 -5.48 7.22 -3.48
CA TRP A 54 -6.28 7.64 -4.63
C TRP A 54 -7.68 7.04 -4.61
N PHE A 55 -7.81 5.80 -4.14
CA PHE A 55 -9.10 5.16 -3.98
C PHE A 55 -9.95 5.82 -2.89
N LEU A 56 -9.37 6.20 -1.75
CA LEU A 56 -10.09 6.92 -0.70
C LEU A 56 -10.63 8.28 -1.19
N LEU A 57 -9.89 8.98 -2.06
CA LEU A 57 -10.35 10.22 -2.69
C LEU A 57 -11.57 9.98 -3.60
N GLU A 58 -11.55 8.88 -4.37
CA GLU A 58 -12.69 8.49 -5.22
C GLU A 58 -13.93 8.19 -4.35
N VAL A 59 -13.80 7.38 -3.30
CA VAL A 59 -14.92 7.02 -2.39
C VAL A 59 -15.49 8.24 -1.68
N SER A 60 -14.63 9.15 -1.21
CA SER A 60 -15.06 10.35 -0.51
C SER A 60 -15.66 11.41 -1.45
N GLY A 61 -15.59 11.22 -2.77
CA GLY A 61 -15.98 12.21 -3.76
C GLY A 61 -15.18 13.52 -3.66
N SER A 62 -14.01 13.46 -3.01
CA SER A 62 -13.15 14.61 -2.78
C SER A 62 -12.15 14.75 -3.93
N GLU A 63 -12.39 15.72 -4.80
CA GLU A 63 -11.49 16.05 -5.89
C GLU A 63 -10.32 16.93 -5.38
N GLN A 64 -9.55 16.45 -4.40
CA GLN A 64 -8.34 17.15 -3.99
C GLN A 64 -7.22 16.90 -5.02
N LEU A 65 -7.05 17.89 -5.89
CA LEU A 65 -6.08 17.97 -7.00
C LEU A 65 -4.64 18.27 -6.55
N THR A 66 -4.33 18.24 -5.25
CA THR A 66 -3.00 18.58 -4.71
C THR A 66 -1.99 17.45 -4.88
N GLY A 67 -1.84 16.92 -6.10
CA GLY A 67 -0.70 16.13 -6.60
C GLY A 67 -0.39 14.77 -5.96
N GLN A 68 -0.58 14.60 -4.65
CA GLN A 68 -0.22 13.43 -3.86
C GLN A 68 -1.46 12.85 -3.16
N PRO A 69 -1.64 11.53 -3.20
CA PRO A 69 -2.75 10.88 -2.50
C PRO A 69 -2.52 10.89 -0.98
N PRO A 70 -3.60 10.86 -0.17
CA PRO A 70 -3.49 10.65 1.27
C PRO A 70 -2.88 9.28 1.57
N ARG A 71 -2.16 9.15 2.68
CA ARG A 71 -1.56 7.86 3.09
C ARG A 71 -2.51 6.99 3.95
N GLY A 72 -3.70 7.50 4.25
CA GLY A 72 -4.74 6.82 5.03
C GLY A 72 -5.95 7.74 5.29
N CYS A 73 -6.96 7.22 5.98
CA CYS A 73 -8.23 7.92 6.24
C CYS A 73 -8.04 9.24 7.00
N ALA A 74 -7.06 9.31 7.91
CA ALA A 74 -6.74 10.53 8.65
C ALA A 74 -6.19 11.68 7.78
N GLY A 75 -5.72 11.37 6.57
CA GLY A 75 -5.22 12.34 5.60
C GLY A 75 -6.28 12.84 4.62
N LEU A 76 -7.53 12.37 4.74
CA LEU A 76 -8.61 12.83 3.85
C LEU A 76 -8.98 14.29 4.13
N PRO A 77 -9.29 15.08 3.10
CA PRO A 77 -9.87 16.40 3.30
C PRO A 77 -11.13 16.32 4.13
N ASP A 78 -11.37 17.36 4.92
CA ASP A 78 -12.60 17.52 5.69
C ASP A 78 -13.80 17.38 4.75
N ILE A 79 -14.51 16.25 4.85
CA ILE A 79 -15.66 15.94 4.02
C ILE A 79 -16.70 16.99 4.40
N ALA A 80 -16.93 17.96 3.50
CA ALA A 80 -17.75 19.14 3.73
C ALA A 80 -18.89 18.89 4.73
N ALA A 81 -18.79 19.56 5.89
CA ALA A 81 -19.68 19.43 7.03
C ALA A 81 -21.16 19.34 6.58
N GLY A 82 -21.72 18.12 6.61
CA GLY A 82 -23.10 17.87 6.18
C GLY A 82 -23.33 16.59 5.39
N ARG A 83 -22.29 15.95 4.82
CA ARG A 83 -22.41 14.56 4.34
C ARG A 83 -22.06 13.62 5.48
N ALA A 84 -22.95 12.66 5.76
CA ALA A 84 -22.62 11.56 6.66
C ALA A 84 -21.34 10.90 6.16
N VAL A 85 -20.35 10.71 7.04
CA VAL A 85 -19.17 9.89 6.75
C VAL A 85 -19.68 8.55 6.21
N PRO A 86 -19.39 8.20 4.94
CA PRO A 86 -19.88 6.96 4.35
C PRO A 86 -19.50 5.78 5.25
N GLY A 87 -20.38 4.79 5.39
CA GLY A 87 -20.12 3.62 6.26
C GLY A 87 -18.81 2.91 5.89
N GLU A 88 -18.46 2.99 4.61
CA GLU A 88 -17.22 2.52 4.00
C GLU A 88 -15.97 3.15 4.63
N ILE A 89 -15.98 4.46 4.94
CA ILE A 89 -14.82 5.14 5.56
C ILE A 89 -14.60 4.64 6.99
N ARG A 90 -15.66 4.27 7.73
CA ARG A 90 -15.49 3.65 9.05
C ARG A 90 -14.92 2.24 8.96
N GLU A 91 -15.35 1.46 7.97
CA GLU A 91 -14.78 0.14 7.68
C GLU A 91 -13.27 0.24 7.36
N PHE A 92 -12.90 1.21 6.52
CA PHE A 92 -11.49 1.47 6.19
C PHE A 92 -10.66 1.92 7.40
N HIS A 93 -11.18 2.82 8.23
CA HIS A 93 -10.50 3.21 9.47
C HIS A 93 -10.27 2.01 10.42
N GLN A 94 -11.22 1.08 10.50
CA GLN A 94 -11.05 -0.14 11.28
C GLN A 94 -9.97 -1.04 10.69
N LEU A 95 -9.93 -1.20 9.35
CA LEU A 95 -8.89 -1.97 8.66
C LEU A 95 -7.50 -1.33 8.80
N GLU A 96 -7.40 -0.01 8.82
CA GLU A 96 -6.15 0.73 9.08
C GLU A 96 -5.64 0.56 10.52
N THR A 97 -6.53 0.34 11.48
CA THR A 97 -6.16 0.23 12.90
C THR A 97 -5.91 -1.21 13.35
N GLN A 98 -6.71 -2.16 12.84
CA GLN A 98 -6.75 -3.54 13.34
C GLN A 98 -6.74 -4.61 12.23
N GLY A 99 -6.68 -4.20 10.97
CA GLY A 99 -6.72 -5.10 9.81
C GLY A 99 -5.38 -5.22 9.09
N TRP A 100 -5.42 -5.91 7.94
CA TRP A 100 -4.26 -6.08 7.06
C TRP A 100 -3.74 -4.75 6.48
N LEU A 101 -4.59 -3.72 6.39
CA LEU A 101 -4.21 -2.37 5.97
C LEU A 101 -3.30 -1.69 6.99
N ALA A 102 -3.42 -2.02 8.27
CA ALA A 102 -2.53 -1.51 9.31
C ALA A 102 -1.06 -1.82 9.01
N GLU A 103 -0.74 -2.97 8.41
CA GLU A 103 0.65 -3.32 8.05
C GLU A 103 1.18 -2.48 6.89
N ILE A 104 0.30 -2.08 5.97
CA ILE A 104 0.66 -1.24 4.84
C ILE A 104 0.78 0.22 5.28
N VAL A 105 -0.07 0.69 6.20
CA VAL A 105 -0.09 2.07 6.69
C VAL A 105 0.92 2.33 7.79
N SER A 106 1.15 1.37 8.70
CA SER A 106 2.10 1.51 9.81
C SER A 106 3.50 1.74 9.25
N ASP A 107 4.06 2.91 9.54
CA ASP A 107 5.43 3.26 9.19
C ASP A 107 6.40 2.30 9.89
N HIS A 108 6.67 1.17 9.24
CA HIS A 108 7.79 0.34 9.57
C HIS A 108 8.99 0.98 8.88
N GLU A 109 9.58 1.98 9.55
CA GLU A 109 11.00 2.27 9.33
C GLU A 109 11.71 0.93 9.45
N VAL A 110 12.24 0.41 8.34
CA VAL A 110 13.11 -0.76 8.39
C VAL A 110 14.22 -0.38 9.36
N PRO A 111 14.33 -1.02 10.54
CA PRO A 111 15.22 -0.51 11.57
C PRO A 111 16.65 -0.58 11.05
N VAL A 112 17.21 0.57 10.69
CA VAL A 112 18.64 0.75 10.43
C VAL A 112 19.34 0.78 11.79
N ARG A 113 19.26 -0.31 12.58
CA ARG A 113 20.14 -0.49 13.73
C ARG A 113 21.47 -1.02 13.23
N ALA A 114 22.30 -0.08 12.80
CA ALA A 114 23.70 -0.25 12.53
C ALA A 114 24.47 -0.48 13.84
N THR A 115 24.60 -1.74 14.26
CA THR A 115 25.83 -2.15 14.95
C THR A 115 26.71 -2.83 13.90
N PRO A 116 27.76 -2.16 13.39
CA PRO A 116 28.67 -2.78 12.45
C PRO A 116 29.47 -3.86 13.19
N MET A 117 29.10 -5.12 12.99
CA MET A 117 29.99 -6.23 13.27
C MET A 117 30.98 -6.30 12.12
N GLN A 118 32.25 -5.98 12.39
CA GLN A 118 33.30 -5.91 11.37
C GLN A 118 33.30 -7.17 10.49
N GLY A 119 33.11 -6.98 9.18
CA GLY A 119 33.29 -8.03 8.17
C GLY A 119 32.01 -8.61 7.56
N ASN A 120 30.80 -8.21 7.97
CA ASN A 120 29.57 -8.66 7.33
C ASN A 120 28.51 -7.54 7.27
N LEU A 121 28.18 -7.07 6.05
CA LEU A 121 27.19 -6.01 5.82
C LEU A 121 25.74 -6.50 5.97
N ALA A 122 25.53 -7.79 6.22
CA ALA A 122 24.22 -8.37 6.43
C ALA A 122 23.84 -8.30 7.92
N VAL A 123 23.05 -7.30 8.27
CA VAL A 123 22.33 -7.25 9.56
C VAL A 123 21.27 -8.36 9.55
N ALA A 124 21.15 -9.12 10.64
CA ALA A 124 20.06 -10.06 10.85
C ALA A 124 18.74 -9.26 10.86
N ALA A 125 18.01 -9.32 9.75
CA ALA A 125 16.75 -8.62 9.65
C ALA A 125 15.70 -9.33 10.52
N PRO A 126 14.80 -8.59 11.20
CA PRO A 126 13.56 -9.19 11.70
C PRO A 126 12.85 -9.90 10.54
N GLU A 127 11.96 -10.87 10.81
CA GLU A 127 11.21 -11.62 9.79
C GLU A 127 10.60 -10.66 8.77
N LEU A 128 11.34 -10.41 7.68
CA LEU A 128 10.96 -9.39 6.73
C LEU A 128 9.73 -9.93 6.02
N THR A 129 8.70 -9.10 5.94
CA THR A 129 7.53 -9.35 5.11
C THR A 129 7.97 -9.92 3.76
N GLY A 130 7.60 -11.17 3.49
CA GLY A 130 7.97 -11.86 2.26
C GLY A 130 7.10 -11.46 1.07
N CYS A 131 7.50 -11.92 -0.12
CA CYS A 131 6.72 -11.76 -1.35
C CYS A 131 5.28 -12.25 -1.21
N GLU A 132 5.03 -13.29 -0.43
CA GLU A 132 3.69 -13.85 -0.22
C GLU A 132 2.79 -12.87 0.52
N ARG A 133 3.30 -12.19 1.55
CA ARG A 133 2.53 -11.21 2.29
C ARG A 133 2.24 -9.97 1.44
N ALA A 134 3.22 -9.53 0.64
CA ALA A 134 3.01 -8.46 -0.33
C ALA A 134 1.97 -8.83 -1.41
N GLN A 135 1.92 -10.10 -1.85
CA GLN A 135 0.86 -10.58 -2.75
C GLN A 135 -0.51 -10.50 -2.08
N GLN A 136 -0.63 -10.98 -0.84
CA GLN A 136 -1.90 -10.91 -0.10
C GLN A 136 -2.40 -9.47 0.04
N TRP A 137 -1.51 -8.51 0.26
CA TRP A 137 -1.88 -7.09 0.28
C TRP A 137 -2.44 -6.61 -1.06
N ILE A 138 -1.80 -6.98 -2.18
CA ILE A 138 -2.30 -6.65 -3.53
C ILE A 138 -3.68 -7.26 -3.75
N ASP A 139 -3.86 -8.54 -3.43
CA ASP A 139 -5.10 -9.27 -3.68
C ASP A 139 -6.26 -8.69 -2.84
N ASN A 140 -6.00 -8.38 -1.57
CA ASN A 140 -6.99 -7.76 -0.69
C ASN A 140 -7.40 -6.36 -1.17
N LEU A 141 -6.44 -5.57 -1.68
CA LEU A 141 -6.69 -4.22 -2.18
C LEU A 141 -7.46 -4.24 -3.50
N GLU A 142 -7.15 -5.20 -4.38
CA GLU A 142 -7.92 -5.43 -5.62
C GLU A 142 -9.37 -5.86 -5.31
N ALA A 143 -9.56 -6.82 -4.41
CA ALA A 143 -10.90 -7.25 -3.99
C ALA A 143 -11.71 -6.11 -3.36
N LEU A 144 -11.05 -5.22 -2.62
CA LEU A 144 -11.65 -4.03 -2.03
C LEU A 144 -12.08 -3.04 -3.12
N PHE A 145 -11.27 -2.84 -4.16
CA PHE A 145 -11.59 -1.97 -5.29
C PHE A 145 -12.78 -2.52 -6.10
N ASP A 146 -12.80 -3.83 -6.36
CA ASP A 146 -13.87 -4.49 -7.11
C ASP A 146 -15.21 -4.45 -6.36
N ARG A 147 -15.21 -4.73 -5.05
CA ARG A 147 -16.42 -4.63 -4.21
C ARG A 147 -17.03 -3.24 -4.29
N MET A 148 -16.21 -2.19 -4.28
CA MET A 148 -16.68 -0.81 -4.29
C MET A 148 -17.14 -0.37 -5.69
N SER A 149 -16.49 -0.84 -6.76
CA SER A 149 -16.99 -0.61 -8.13
C SER A 149 -18.39 -1.18 -8.32
N ASN A 150 -18.62 -2.42 -7.88
CA ASN A 150 -19.94 -3.05 -8.01
C ASN A 150 -21.02 -2.29 -7.23
N SER A 151 -20.67 -1.75 -6.05
CA SER A 151 -21.59 -0.95 -5.23
C SER A 151 -21.91 0.43 -5.83
N LEU A 152 -20.98 1.02 -6.58
CA LEU A 152 -21.18 2.32 -7.24
C LEU A 152 -21.96 2.19 -8.55
N ASP A 153 -21.79 1.10 -9.30
CA ASP A 153 -22.52 0.85 -10.55
C ASP A 153 -24.01 0.48 -10.33
N GLU A 154 -24.41 0.12 -9.10
CA GLU A 154 -25.79 -0.22 -8.73
C GLU A 154 -26.71 0.99 -8.40
N TYR A 155 -26.22 2.22 -8.44
CA TYR A 155 -26.98 3.46 -8.12
C TYR A 155 -27.01 4.47 -9.27
#